data_AF-A0A7Y7BGI2-F1
#
_entry.id   AF-A0A7Y7BGI2-F1
#
_cell.length_a   1.000
_cell.length_b   1.000
_cell.length_c   1.000
_cell.angle_alpha   90.00
_cell.angle_beta   90.00
_cell.angle_gamma   90.00
#
_symmetry.space_group_name_H-M   'P 1'
#
loop_
_entity.id
_entity.type
_entity.pdbx_description
1 polymer ?
#
loop_
_entity_poly.entity_id
_entity_poly.type
_entity_poly.pdbx_seq_one_letter_code
_entity_poly.pdbx_strand_id
1 'polypeptide(L)'
;ALAEMIEQIDIHTNSGLAIEDCLNKVYLKLTISDDFFLEIAKHRALRRLFSSVASSYGVENPRLEIVSQAGPWTSEIDDPHSFMLHATTQAMSAILGGTDALLVEPFYNIFPNKPALAERIARNISTILSEESYLNKMVDPAAGSYYIEQLTQNLYNNALDLLKKIEAAGGISKIDVESFNPEAL
;
A
#
# COMPACT_ATOMS: atom_id res chain seq x y z
N ALA A 1 5.48 -8.65 -2.18
CA ALA A 1 5.31 -7.82 -0.97
C ALA A 1 5.15 -8.65 0.30
N LEU A 2 3.94 -9.11 0.69
CA LEU A 2 3.77 -9.84 1.96
C LEU A 2 4.54 -11.17 2.02
N ALA A 3 4.55 -11.95 0.94
CA ALA A 3 5.29 -13.22 0.92
C ALA A 3 6.82 -13.00 1.04
N GLU A 4 7.35 -11.98 0.36
CA GLU A 4 8.77 -11.59 0.49
C GLU A 4 9.09 -11.13 1.90
N MET A 5 8.18 -10.37 2.52
CA MET A 5 8.32 -9.96 3.92
C MET A 5 8.36 -11.16 4.87
N ILE A 6 7.47 -12.15 4.70
CA ILE A 6 7.45 -13.40 5.48
C ILE A 6 8.80 -14.10 5.36
N GLU A 7 9.29 -14.29 4.14
CA GLU A 7 10.58 -14.94 3.92
C GLU A 7 11.75 -14.18 4.56
N GLN A 8 11.75 -12.84 4.47
CA GLN A 8 12.77 -12.04 5.15
C GLN A 8 12.68 -12.19 6.68
N ILE A 9 11.48 -12.19 7.25
CA ILE A 9 11.27 -12.41 8.69
C ILE A 9 11.81 -13.78 9.11
N ASP A 10 11.56 -14.82 8.34
CA ASP A 10 12.06 -16.17 8.62
C ASP A 10 13.59 -16.23 8.58
N ILE A 11 14.22 -15.61 7.56
CA ILE A 11 15.68 -15.53 7.46
C ILE A 11 16.28 -14.84 8.70
N HIS A 12 15.73 -13.71 9.12
CA HIS A 12 16.21 -12.94 10.26
C HIS A 12 15.98 -13.68 11.58
N THR A 13 14.83 -14.33 11.73
CA THR A 13 14.51 -15.12 12.93
C THR A 13 15.43 -16.34 13.05
N ASN A 14 15.72 -17.02 11.93
CA ASN A 14 16.70 -18.11 11.86
C ASN A 14 18.13 -17.65 12.18
N SER A 15 18.45 -16.37 11.96
CA SER A 15 19.73 -15.76 12.37
C SER A 15 19.80 -15.38 13.86
N GLY A 16 18.72 -15.60 14.63
CA GLY A 16 18.66 -15.40 16.08
C GLY A 16 17.99 -14.09 16.52
N LEU A 17 17.37 -13.33 15.62
CA LEU A 17 16.60 -12.15 15.97
C LEU A 17 15.22 -12.54 16.53
N ALA A 18 14.70 -11.74 17.46
CA ALA A 18 13.36 -11.95 18.01
C ALA A 18 12.30 -11.62 16.95
N ILE A 19 11.30 -12.50 16.82
CA ILE A 19 10.23 -12.38 15.84
C ILE A 19 9.43 -11.06 15.98
N GLU A 20 9.20 -10.64 17.22
CA GLU A 20 8.53 -9.36 17.54
C GLU A 20 9.33 -8.15 17.04
N ASP A 21 10.66 -8.19 17.19
CA ASP A 21 11.53 -7.12 16.70
C ASP A 21 11.53 -7.06 15.16
N CYS A 22 11.52 -8.22 14.51
CA CYS A 22 11.43 -8.30 13.05
C CYS A 22 10.11 -7.71 12.56
N LEU A 23 8.98 -8.17 13.10
CA LEU A 23 7.64 -7.73 12.68
C LEU A 23 7.42 -6.23 12.90
N ASN A 24 7.86 -5.68 14.04
CA ASN A 24 7.62 -4.27 14.37
C ASN A 24 8.59 -3.28 13.68
N LYS A 25 9.62 -3.78 12.97
CA LYS A 25 10.58 -2.95 12.22
C LYS A 25 10.38 -3.00 10.71
N VAL A 26 9.33 -3.66 10.25
CA VAL A 26 8.98 -3.72 8.84
C VAL A 26 8.02 -2.58 8.50
N TYR A 27 8.26 -1.96 7.34
CA TYR A 27 7.28 -1.13 6.66
C TYR A 27 7.03 -1.67 5.26
N LEU A 28 5.84 -1.41 4.71
CA LEU A 28 5.48 -1.76 3.35
C LEU A 28 5.29 -0.49 2.53
N LYS A 29 5.94 -0.44 1.37
CA LYS A 29 5.75 0.63 0.40
C LYS A 29 4.74 0.22 -0.66
N LEU A 30 3.70 1.02 -0.87
CA LEU A 30 2.67 0.77 -1.88
C LEU A 30 2.63 1.87 -2.92
N THR A 31 2.60 1.48 -4.19
CA THR A 31 2.23 2.36 -5.30
C THR A 31 0.71 2.42 -5.41
N ILE A 32 0.18 3.62 -5.62
CA ILE A 32 -1.25 3.90 -5.69
C ILE A 32 -1.68 4.00 -7.16
N SER A 33 -2.70 3.23 -7.53
CA SER A 33 -3.33 3.28 -8.84
C SER A 33 -4.48 4.29 -8.89
N ASP A 34 -5.03 4.51 -10.09
CA ASP A 34 -6.17 5.41 -10.30
C ASP A 34 -7.52 4.87 -9.78
N ASP A 35 -7.60 3.59 -9.38
CA ASP A 35 -8.83 3.02 -8.83
C ASP A 35 -9.00 3.42 -7.36
N PHE A 36 -9.69 4.55 -7.17
CA PHE A 36 -9.87 5.19 -5.87
C PHE A 36 -10.38 4.26 -4.77
N PHE A 37 -11.42 3.46 -5.04
CA PHE A 37 -12.04 2.61 -4.01
C PHE A 37 -11.25 1.33 -3.78
N LEU A 38 -10.68 0.77 -4.84
CA LEU A 38 -9.78 -0.38 -4.73
C LEU A 38 -8.58 -0.05 -3.86
N GLU A 39 -8.00 1.13 -4.02
CA GLU A 39 -6.87 1.58 -3.21
C GLU A 39 -7.23 1.70 -1.72
N ILE A 40 -8.38 2.29 -1.39
CA ILE A 40 -8.86 2.34 0.01
C ILE A 40 -9.00 0.92 0.57
N ALA A 41 -9.66 0.02 -0.17
CA ALA A 41 -9.86 -1.36 0.24
C ALA A 41 -8.54 -2.14 0.36
N LYS A 42 -7.56 -1.88 -0.51
CA LYS A 42 -6.24 -2.52 -0.54
C LYS A 42 -5.46 -2.26 0.75
N HIS A 43 -5.44 -1.02 1.24
CA HIS A 43 -4.73 -0.67 2.48
C HIS A 43 -5.37 -1.35 3.70
N ARG A 44 -6.70 -1.32 3.77
CA ARG A 44 -7.48 -2.00 4.83
C ARG A 44 -7.21 -3.50 4.83
N ALA A 45 -7.30 -4.14 3.67
CA ALA A 45 -7.06 -5.57 3.51
C ALA A 45 -5.63 -5.93 3.90
N LEU A 46 -4.64 -5.11 3.52
CA LEU A 46 -3.24 -5.34 3.83
C LEU A 46 -2.97 -5.34 5.36
N ARG A 47 -3.51 -4.36 6.11
CA ARG A 47 -3.35 -4.33 7.57
C ARG A 47 -3.95 -5.57 8.24
N ARG A 48 -5.11 -6.01 7.76
CA ARG A 48 -5.78 -7.23 8.27
C ARG A 48 -5.01 -8.50 7.93
N LEU A 49 -4.48 -8.61 6.72
CA LEU A 49 -3.62 -9.71 6.29
C LEU A 49 -2.35 -9.77 7.15
N PHE A 50 -1.68 -8.64 7.33
CA PHE A 50 -0.48 -8.56 8.16
C PHE A 50 -0.75 -8.99 9.61
N SER A 51 -1.87 -8.54 10.20
CA SER A 51 -2.26 -8.97 11.55
C SER A 51 -2.50 -10.48 11.63
N SER A 52 -3.07 -11.07 10.58
CA SER A 52 -3.31 -12.52 10.49
C SER A 52 -1.99 -13.30 10.35
N VAL A 53 -1.04 -12.79 9.57
CA VAL A 53 0.32 -13.35 9.45
C VAL A 53 1.06 -13.26 10.78
N ALA A 54 1.08 -12.11 11.45
CA ALA A 54 1.74 -11.95 12.74
C ALA A 54 1.14 -12.86 13.83
N SER A 55 -0.19 -13.05 13.80
CA SER A 55 -0.87 -13.98 14.70
C SER A 55 -0.37 -15.43 14.51
N SER A 56 -0.01 -15.82 13.28
CA SER A 56 0.58 -17.15 13.02
C SER A 56 1.98 -17.32 13.62
N TYR A 57 2.69 -16.22 13.85
CA TYR A 57 3.95 -16.15 14.59
C TYR A 57 3.77 -15.98 16.10
N GLY A 58 2.53 -15.94 16.60
CA GLY A 58 2.22 -15.75 18.02
C GLY A 58 2.35 -14.30 18.52
N VAL A 59 2.45 -13.32 17.62
CA VAL A 59 2.55 -11.89 17.99
C VAL A 59 1.16 -11.25 17.90
N GLU A 60 0.68 -10.76 19.05
CA GLU A 60 -0.57 -10.02 19.14
C GLU A 60 -0.34 -8.52 18.91
N ASN A 61 -1.27 -7.86 18.19
CA ASN A 61 -1.26 -6.42 17.91
C ASN A 61 0.05 -5.90 17.27
N PRO A 62 0.51 -6.49 16.15
CA PRO A 62 1.74 -6.04 15.50
C PRO A 62 1.57 -4.63 14.92
N ARG A 63 2.65 -3.83 14.90
CA ARG A 63 2.64 -2.52 14.24
C ARG A 63 3.09 -2.67 12.79
N LEU A 64 2.23 -2.29 11.84
CA LEU A 64 2.58 -2.15 10.43
C LEU A 64 2.63 -0.68 10.03
N GLU A 65 3.74 -0.25 9.47
CA GLU A 65 3.84 1.04 8.79
C GLU A 65 3.64 0.86 7.28
N ILE A 66 2.74 1.64 6.69
CA ILE A 66 2.47 1.68 5.26
C ILE A 66 2.92 3.04 4.74
N VAL A 67 3.80 3.03 3.75
CA VAL A 67 4.22 4.21 2.99
C VAL A 67 3.60 4.14 1.60
N SER A 68 2.73 5.08 1.28
CA SER A 68 2.03 5.12 -0.01
C SER A 68 2.68 6.14 -0.94
N GLN A 69 2.83 5.78 -2.21
CA GLN A 69 3.35 6.62 -3.27
C GLN A 69 2.28 6.84 -4.35
N ALA A 70 1.88 8.09 -4.55
CA ALA A 70 1.17 8.52 -5.75
C ALA A 70 2.19 8.79 -6.87
N GLY A 71 1.95 8.23 -8.06
CA GLY A 71 2.99 7.99 -9.08
C GLY A 71 3.69 6.62 -8.90
N PRO A 72 4.65 6.22 -9.74
CA PRO A 72 5.29 7.01 -10.79
C PRO A 72 4.39 7.23 -11.99
N TRP A 73 4.72 8.29 -12.73
CA TRP A 73 3.88 8.85 -13.77
C TRP A 73 4.29 8.30 -15.12
N THR A 74 3.82 7.09 -15.42
CA THR A 74 4.20 6.33 -16.60
C THR A 74 3.22 6.48 -17.76
N SER A 75 1.97 6.87 -17.47
CA SER A 75 0.95 7.10 -18.50
C SER A 75 1.25 8.37 -19.31
N GLU A 76 0.94 8.32 -20.61
CA GLU A 76 0.87 9.50 -21.47
C GLU A 76 -0.33 10.36 -21.01
N ILE A 77 -0.08 11.25 -20.06
CA ILE A 77 -1.08 12.23 -19.62
C ILE A 77 -0.86 13.50 -20.42
N ASP A 78 -1.85 13.85 -21.23
CA ASP A 78 -1.76 14.94 -22.21
C ASP A 78 -1.80 16.35 -21.59
N ASP A 79 -2.33 16.51 -20.36
CA ASP A 79 -2.56 17.81 -19.75
C ASP A 79 -2.08 17.91 -18.27
N PRO A 80 -1.34 18.98 -17.89
CA PRO A 80 -0.88 19.19 -16.52
C PRO A 80 -1.96 19.26 -15.45
N HIS A 81 -3.17 19.74 -15.76
CA HIS A 81 -4.24 19.88 -14.77
C HIS A 81 -4.89 18.54 -14.46
N SER A 82 -5.12 17.70 -15.48
CA SER A 82 -5.59 16.32 -15.28
C SER A 82 -4.70 15.59 -14.30
N PHE A 83 -3.40 15.75 -14.45
CA PHE A 83 -2.45 15.13 -13.54
C PHE A 83 -2.61 15.57 -12.09
N MET A 84 -2.79 16.87 -11.85
CA MET A 84 -3.02 17.39 -10.50
C MET A 84 -4.25 16.74 -9.85
N LEU A 85 -5.29 16.49 -10.65
CA LEU A 85 -6.49 15.78 -10.20
C LEU A 85 -6.18 14.32 -9.86
N HIS A 86 -5.50 13.59 -10.74
CA HIS A 86 -5.08 12.20 -10.51
C HIS A 86 -4.19 12.06 -9.26
N ALA A 87 -3.16 12.88 -9.14
CA ALA A 87 -2.27 12.86 -7.98
C ALA A 87 -3.03 13.16 -6.68
N THR A 88 -4.01 14.07 -6.72
CA THR A 88 -4.84 14.39 -5.55
C THR A 88 -5.79 13.24 -5.18
N THR A 89 -6.42 12.59 -6.16
CA THR A 89 -7.32 11.46 -5.89
C THR A 89 -6.56 10.23 -5.41
N GLN A 90 -5.40 9.92 -5.98
CA GLN A 90 -4.50 8.87 -5.49
C GLN A 90 -4.02 9.15 -4.05
N ALA A 91 -3.57 10.38 -3.78
CA ALA A 91 -3.17 10.77 -2.43
C ALA A 91 -4.33 10.60 -1.43
N MET A 92 -5.53 11.02 -1.82
CA MET A 92 -6.72 10.94 -0.97
C MET A 92 -7.15 9.48 -0.71
N SER A 93 -7.10 8.59 -1.70
CA SER A 93 -7.43 7.17 -1.50
C SER A 93 -6.45 6.48 -0.55
N ALA A 94 -5.15 6.82 -0.63
CA ALA A 94 -4.15 6.32 0.32
C ALA A 94 -4.40 6.80 1.76
N ILE A 95 -4.75 8.09 1.94
CA ILE A 95 -5.09 8.65 3.25
C ILE A 95 -6.33 7.97 3.82
N LEU A 96 -7.39 7.85 3.02
CA LEU A 96 -8.65 7.20 3.43
C LEU A 96 -8.49 5.70 3.68
N GLY A 97 -7.55 5.04 3.01
CA GLY A 97 -7.13 3.67 3.30
C GLY A 97 -6.32 3.52 4.59
N GLY A 98 -5.91 4.63 5.19
CA GLY A 98 -5.13 4.68 6.42
C GLY A 98 -3.64 4.44 6.19
N THR A 99 -3.02 5.09 5.22
CA THR A 99 -1.55 5.11 5.08
C THR A 99 -0.87 5.87 6.22
N ASP A 100 0.35 5.50 6.61
CA ASP A 100 1.11 6.17 7.67
C ASP A 100 2.00 7.30 7.13
N ALA A 101 2.48 7.16 5.89
CA ALA A 101 3.24 8.20 5.20
C ALA A 101 2.84 8.27 3.74
N LEU A 102 2.71 9.49 3.21
CA LEU A 102 2.34 9.74 1.83
C LEU A 102 3.49 10.45 1.09
N LEU A 103 3.90 9.86 -0.02
CA LEU A 103 4.76 10.47 -1.02
C LEU A 103 3.92 10.80 -2.25
N VAL A 104 3.88 12.08 -2.63
CA VAL A 104 3.39 12.49 -3.95
C VAL A 104 4.62 12.78 -4.81
N GLU A 105 4.82 12.00 -5.87
CA GLU A 105 6.01 12.15 -6.71
C GLU A 105 5.93 13.44 -7.56
N PRO A 106 7.00 14.26 -7.64
CA PRO A 106 6.97 15.47 -8.45
C PRO A 106 6.77 15.19 -9.94
N PHE A 107 6.07 16.11 -10.61
CA PHE A 107 5.60 15.96 -11.99
C PHE A 107 6.64 16.47 -13.01
N TYR A 108 7.88 15.99 -12.93
CA TYR A 108 8.99 16.55 -13.73
C TYR A 108 8.74 16.46 -15.24
N ASN A 109 8.15 15.35 -15.71
CA ASN A 109 7.87 15.15 -17.14
C ASN A 109 6.85 16.14 -17.70
N ILE A 110 5.97 16.66 -16.85
CA ILE A 110 4.89 17.59 -17.22
C ILE A 110 5.35 19.04 -17.15
N PHE A 111 6.24 19.34 -16.22
CA PHE A 111 6.84 20.67 -16.06
C PHE A 111 8.35 20.64 -16.34
N PRO A 112 8.80 20.22 -17.54
CA PRO A 112 10.23 20.00 -17.81
C PRO A 112 11.05 21.29 -17.64
N ASN A 113 10.43 22.45 -17.92
CA ASN A 113 11.06 23.76 -17.78
C ASN A 113 10.83 24.42 -16.41
N LYS A 114 10.08 23.79 -15.51
CA LYS A 114 9.70 24.36 -14.20
C LYS A 114 9.73 23.29 -13.08
N PRO A 115 10.87 22.64 -12.81
CA PRO A 115 10.97 21.57 -11.81
C PRO A 115 10.55 22.03 -10.40
N ALA A 116 10.94 23.24 -9.98
CA ALA A 116 10.53 23.79 -8.69
C ALA A 116 9.01 23.97 -8.55
N LEU A 117 8.29 24.20 -9.66
CA LEU A 117 6.83 24.25 -9.65
C LEU A 117 6.24 22.84 -9.46
N ALA A 118 6.80 21.83 -10.14
CA ALA A 118 6.36 20.45 -9.99
C ALA A 118 6.51 19.95 -8.54
N GLU A 119 7.66 20.19 -7.92
CA GLU A 119 7.91 19.86 -6.51
C GLU A 119 6.98 20.60 -5.57
N ARG A 120 6.74 21.90 -5.83
CA ARG A 120 5.81 22.71 -5.04
C ARG A 120 4.39 22.16 -5.11
N ILE A 121 3.90 21.79 -6.29
CA ILE A 121 2.55 21.24 -6.43
C ILE A 121 2.44 19.91 -5.69
N ALA A 122 3.38 18.99 -5.88
CA ALA A 122 3.37 17.70 -5.21
C ALA A 122 3.33 17.83 -3.67
N ARG A 123 4.16 18.70 -3.10
CA ARG A 123 4.14 19.00 -1.65
C ARG A 123 2.83 19.67 -1.20
N ASN A 124 2.28 20.57 -2.02
CA ASN A 124 1.05 21.28 -1.66
C ASN A 124 -0.15 20.33 -1.63
N ILE A 125 -0.21 19.31 -2.47
CA ILE A 125 -1.27 18.29 -2.44
C ILE A 125 -1.32 17.62 -1.07
N SER A 126 -0.18 17.11 -0.57
CA SER A 126 -0.15 16.48 0.76
C SER A 126 -0.42 17.47 1.89
N THR A 127 0.06 18.71 1.77
CA THR A 127 -0.19 19.77 2.77
C THR A 127 -1.68 20.12 2.87
N ILE A 128 -2.35 20.38 1.75
CA ILE A 128 -3.78 20.71 1.72
C ILE A 128 -4.61 19.54 2.27
N LEU A 129 -4.28 18.30 1.85
CA LEU A 129 -4.97 17.13 2.36
C LEU A 129 -4.74 16.93 3.87
N SER A 130 -3.58 17.29 4.41
CA SER A 130 -3.32 17.17 5.85
C SER A 130 -4.01 18.27 6.68
N GLU A 131 -3.91 19.52 6.22
CA GLU A 131 -4.25 20.70 7.03
C GLU A 131 -5.68 21.20 6.79
N GLU A 132 -6.25 21.00 5.60
CA GLU A 132 -7.49 21.67 5.18
C GLU A 132 -8.65 20.71 4.85
N SER A 133 -8.37 19.42 4.62
CA SER A 133 -9.39 18.47 4.15
C SER A 133 -10.23 17.82 5.28
N TYR A 134 -9.81 17.96 6.54
CA TYR A 134 -10.39 17.29 7.70
C TYR A 134 -10.40 15.75 7.65
N LEU A 135 -9.67 15.13 6.72
CA LEU A 135 -9.55 13.67 6.61
C LEU A 135 -8.92 13.04 7.86
N ASN A 136 -8.17 13.80 8.66
CA ASN A 136 -7.58 13.36 9.92
C ASN A 136 -8.53 13.41 11.13
N LYS A 137 -9.79 13.84 10.96
CA LYS A 137 -10.74 13.97 12.08
C LYS A 137 -11.42 12.66 12.47
N MET A 138 -11.37 11.65 11.60
CA MET A 138 -11.94 10.33 11.82
C MET A 138 -10.88 9.28 11.49
N VAL A 139 -10.78 8.23 12.32
CA VAL A 139 -9.77 7.18 12.16
C VAL A 139 -9.98 6.40 10.86
N ASP A 140 -11.23 6.07 10.55
CA ASP A 140 -11.59 5.33 9.33
C ASP A 140 -12.94 5.84 8.78
N PRO A 141 -12.92 6.85 7.89
CA PRO A 141 -14.13 7.40 7.28
C PRO A 141 -14.86 6.42 6.36
N ALA A 142 -14.18 5.39 5.88
CA ALA A 142 -14.74 4.42 4.93
C ALA A 142 -15.44 3.24 5.62
N ALA A 143 -15.32 3.12 6.95
CA ALA A 143 -15.97 2.08 7.74
C ALA A 143 -17.49 2.07 7.52
N GLY A 144 -18.05 0.87 7.32
CA GLY A 144 -19.49 0.67 7.16
C GLY A 144 -20.03 0.92 5.75
N SER A 145 -19.21 1.42 4.82
CA SER A 145 -19.59 1.46 3.41
C SER A 145 -19.68 0.04 2.85
N TYR A 146 -20.88 -0.43 2.49
CA TYR A 146 -21.11 -1.77 1.93
C TYR A 146 -20.12 -2.14 0.81
N TYR A 147 -19.88 -1.22 -0.14
CA TYR A 147 -18.99 -1.47 -1.27
C TYR A 147 -17.53 -1.66 -0.84
N ILE A 148 -16.97 -0.71 -0.09
CA ILE A 148 -15.59 -0.77 0.41
C ILE A 148 -15.37 -1.98 1.34
N GLU A 149 -16.33 -2.31 2.21
CA GLU A 149 -16.23 -3.49 3.09
C GLU A 149 -16.19 -4.79 2.28
N GLN A 150 -17.09 -4.93 1.29
CA GLN A 150 -17.10 -6.11 0.41
C GLN A 150 -15.81 -6.22 -0.40
N LEU A 151 -15.33 -5.10 -0.95
CA LEU A 151 -14.09 -5.06 -1.73
C LEU A 151 -12.88 -5.41 -0.86
N THR A 152 -12.83 -4.88 0.36
CA THR A 152 -11.79 -5.20 1.35
C THR A 152 -11.79 -6.67 1.70
N GLN A 153 -12.97 -7.27 1.93
CA GLN A 153 -13.10 -8.69 2.26
C GLN A 153 -12.67 -9.59 1.09
N ASN A 154 -13.03 -9.22 -0.15
CA ASN A 154 -12.63 -9.96 -1.34
C ASN A 154 -11.11 -9.92 -1.54
N LEU A 155 -10.51 -8.74 -1.44
CA LEU A 155 -9.05 -8.58 -1.53
C LEU A 155 -8.32 -9.38 -0.46
N TYR A 156 -8.80 -9.31 0.78
CA TYR A 156 -8.25 -10.09 1.89
C TYR A 156 -8.31 -11.60 1.59
N ASN A 157 -9.47 -12.12 1.19
CA ASN A 157 -9.63 -13.56 0.94
C ASN A 157 -8.74 -14.05 -0.21
N ASN A 158 -8.71 -13.31 -1.32
CA ASN A 158 -7.92 -13.67 -2.49
C ASN A 158 -6.42 -13.63 -2.19
N ALA A 159 -5.96 -12.58 -1.50
CA ALA A 159 -4.56 -12.47 -1.12
C ALA A 159 -4.14 -13.52 -0.07
N LEU A 160 -5.01 -13.88 0.86
CA LEU A 160 -4.74 -14.94 1.82
C LEU A 160 -4.63 -16.31 1.15
N ASP A 161 -5.50 -16.60 0.18
CA ASP A 161 -5.43 -17.84 -0.60
C ASP A 161 -4.12 -17.90 -1.40
N LEU A 162 -3.75 -16.80 -2.06
CA LEU A 162 -2.49 -16.67 -2.77
C LEU A 162 -1.29 -16.91 -1.85
N LEU A 163 -1.28 -16.30 -0.66
CA LEU A 163 -0.21 -16.50 0.33
C LEU A 163 -0.09 -17.96 0.74
N LYS A 164 -1.21 -18.65 1.01
CA LYS A 164 -1.20 -20.08 1.35
C LYS A 164 -0.63 -20.94 0.22
N LYS A 165 -0.98 -20.65 -1.03
CA LYS A 165 -0.43 -21.34 -2.19
C LYS A 165 1.09 -21.12 -2.29
N ILE A 166 1.55 -19.91 -2.03
CA ILE A 166 2.98 -19.57 -2.03
C ILE A 166 3.73 -20.34 -0.93
N GLU A 167 3.19 -20.35 0.30
CA GLU A 167 3.78 -21.10 1.41
C GLU A 167 3.80 -22.62 1.15
N ALA A 168 2.74 -23.16 0.56
CA ALA A 168 2.67 -24.58 0.19
C ALA A 168 3.69 -24.97 -0.90
N ALA A 169 4.07 -24.03 -1.77
CA ALA A 169 5.12 -24.22 -2.76
C ALA A 169 6.55 -24.10 -2.16
N GLY A 170 6.67 -23.79 -0.87
CA GLY A 170 7.93 -23.71 -0.14
C GLY A 170 8.54 -22.30 -0.11
N GLY A 171 7.71 -21.26 -0.18
CA GLY A 171 8.10 -19.86 -0.05
C GLY A 171 8.25 -19.13 -1.38
N ILE A 172 8.31 -17.80 -1.33
CA ILE A 172 8.31 -16.96 -2.53
C ILE A 172 9.61 -17.11 -3.35
N SER A 173 10.77 -17.37 -2.73
CA SER A 173 12.03 -17.62 -3.47
C SER A 173 12.03 -18.85 -4.38
N LYS A 174 11.09 -19.78 -4.18
CA LYS A 174 10.92 -20.96 -5.06
C LYS A 174 9.95 -20.72 -6.21
N ILE A 175 9.31 -19.57 -6.22
CA ILE A 175 8.33 -19.19 -7.21
C ILE A 175 8.97 -18.15 -8.11
N ASP A 176 8.92 -18.42 -9.41
CA ASP A 176 9.28 -17.41 -10.39
C ASP A 176 8.12 -16.40 -10.50
N VAL A 177 8.33 -15.21 -9.93
CA VAL A 177 7.32 -14.15 -9.81
C VAL A 177 6.87 -13.64 -11.19
N GLU A 178 7.72 -13.72 -12.22
CA GLU A 178 7.39 -13.28 -13.58
C GLU A 178 6.51 -14.29 -14.34
N SER A 179 6.58 -15.57 -13.98
CA SER A 179 5.74 -16.64 -14.56
C SER A 179 4.58 -17.07 -13.65
N PHE A 180 4.46 -16.46 -12.47
CA PHE A 180 3.42 -16.77 -11.50
C PHE A 180 2.04 -16.31 -11.99
N ASN A 181 1.27 -17.25 -12.54
CA ASN A 181 -0.14 -17.06 -12.83
C ASN A 181 -0.98 -17.49 -11.60
N PRO A 182 -1.66 -16.56 -10.90
CA PRO A 182 -2.52 -16.87 -9.76
C PRO A 182 -3.61 -17.90 -10.06
N GLU A 183 -4.02 -18.03 -11.33
CA GLU A 183 -5.08 -18.93 -11.80
C GLU A 183 -4.59 -20.34 -12.16
N ALA A 184 -3.27 -20.59 -12.21
CA ALA A 184 -2.69 -21.87 -12.66
C ALA A 184 -2.47 -22.91 -11.55
N LEU A 185 -2.96 -22.66 -10.33
CA LEU A 185 -2.91 -23.53 -9.15
C LEU A 185 -4.30 -23.72 -8.56
#